data_AF-A0A1X2FDJ2-F1
#
_entry.id   AF-A0A1X2FDJ2-F1
#
_cell.length_a   1.000
_cell.length_b   1.000
_cell.length_c   1.000
_cell.angle_alpha   90.00
_cell.angle_beta   90.00
_cell.angle_gamma   90.00
#
_symmetry.space_group_name_H-M   'P 1'
#
loop_
_entity.id
_entity.type
_entity.pdbx_description
1 polymer ?
#
loop_
_entity_poly.entity_id
_entity_poly.type
_entity_poly.pdbx_seq_one_letter_code
_entity_poly.pdbx_strand_id
1 'polypeptide(L)'
;MPQSLGWRLVVAGFAHSFFDPLGARRGANAALIGKPFTDKPFEGWTVSDFVNFIQKKGVQPGDAVAASRLLAAMERAGLLMAAGWDADYPLLGQRYVSHGVLSAQKKGYTWLAEALGPELIIEAFKPVTVQISAAESPHWGTGLVLDRSHIITNKHVTQALAGHRLQIAVPVIGREPDPTATSESLEVFQHPELDVAIIKIKGPEEGRLQSLEGMVFRDPAWADEVYLLGYPRVSWMVDTGMTLQRGEVVLPLGEMPPIREVDAEPWDTPGRTKMFLFSAIARPGNSGGPIVAHDGRVIGIVFQESSHTSSTQPESNASEDDGNSDELTDAAPFYRGIPASELMRALDDFGLRHLVTFEDPLSL
;
A
#
# COMPACT_ATOMS: atom_id res chain seq x y z
N MET A 1 7.04 20.73 14.83
CA MET A 1 7.95 19.71 15.39
C MET A 1 8.79 19.17 14.24
N PRO A 2 10.09 19.49 14.16
CA PRO A 2 10.96 18.86 13.17
C PRO A 2 10.83 17.34 13.37
N GLN A 3 10.81 16.55 12.29
CA GLN A 3 10.55 15.10 12.25
C GLN A 3 9.10 14.63 12.04
N SER A 4 8.06 15.48 12.15
CA SER A 4 6.70 15.07 11.72
C SER A 4 6.69 14.61 10.26
N LEU A 5 5.80 13.68 9.89
CA LEU A 5 5.67 13.23 8.49
C LEU A 5 5.44 14.39 7.52
N GLY A 6 4.55 15.34 7.89
CA GLY A 6 4.28 16.53 7.07
C GLY A 6 5.53 17.40 6.84
N TRP A 7 6.36 17.59 7.87
CA TRP A 7 7.64 18.29 7.69
C TRP A 7 8.58 17.51 6.76
N ARG A 8 8.70 16.19 6.94
CA ARG A 8 9.57 15.34 6.13
C ARG A 8 9.15 15.33 4.66
N LEU A 9 7.84 15.29 4.38
CA LEU A 9 7.30 15.38 3.02
C LEU A 9 7.67 16.69 2.33
N VAL A 10 7.48 17.82 3.01
CA VAL A 10 7.84 19.14 2.46
C VAL A 10 9.33 19.24 2.19
N VAL A 11 10.17 18.82 3.14
CA VAL A 11 11.63 18.88 3.00
C VAL A 11 12.14 17.92 1.92
N ALA A 12 11.59 16.72 1.81
CA ALA A 12 11.98 15.76 0.78
C ALA A 12 11.60 16.27 -0.63
N GLY A 13 10.40 16.84 -0.80
CA GLY A 13 10.00 17.46 -2.05
C GLY A 13 10.90 18.64 -2.44
N PHE A 14 11.29 19.46 -1.45
CA PHE A 14 12.27 20.52 -1.65
C PHE A 14 13.64 19.98 -2.01
N ALA A 15 14.14 18.93 -1.35
CA ALA A 15 15.42 18.33 -1.66
C ALA A 15 15.47 17.82 -3.11
N HIS A 16 14.45 17.07 -3.53
CA HIS A 16 14.35 16.55 -4.90
C HIS A 16 14.40 17.66 -5.95
N SER A 17 13.66 18.76 -5.73
CA SER A 17 13.68 19.91 -6.65
C SER A 17 14.94 20.78 -6.53
N PHE A 18 15.59 20.82 -5.37
CA PHE A 18 16.75 21.66 -5.12
C PHE A 18 18.02 21.06 -5.73
N PHE A 19 18.18 19.74 -5.63
CA PHE A 19 19.33 19.00 -6.16
C PHE A 19 19.14 18.57 -7.63
N ASP A 20 18.03 18.93 -8.28
CA ASP A 20 17.82 18.70 -9.72
C ASP A 20 18.75 19.63 -10.53
N PRO A 21 19.74 19.09 -11.27
CA PRO A 21 20.71 19.90 -12.00
C PRO A 21 20.09 20.65 -13.17
N LEU A 22 18.97 20.15 -13.71
CA LEU A 22 18.23 20.70 -14.85
C LEU A 22 16.95 21.43 -14.40
N GLY A 23 16.73 21.56 -13.09
CA GLY A 23 15.52 22.12 -12.54
C GLY A 23 15.35 23.60 -12.92
N ALA A 24 14.18 23.96 -13.48
CA ALA A 24 13.87 25.34 -13.90
C ALA A 24 13.98 26.37 -12.76
N ARG A 25 13.92 25.93 -11.50
CA ARG A 25 14.00 26.79 -10.31
C ARG A 25 15.44 26.97 -9.78
N ARG A 26 16.44 26.35 -10.40
CA ARG A 26 17.82 26.35 -9.91
C ARG A 26 18.40 27.76 -9.81
N GLY A 27 18.25 28.60 -10.82
CA GLY A 27 18.69 30.01 -10.74
C GLY A 27 18.02 30.80 -9.60
N ALA A 28 16.72 30.62 -9.41
CA ALA A 28 15.97 31.27 -8.32
C ALA A 28 16.38 30.75 -6.93
N ASN A 29 16.65 29.45 -6.80
CA ASN A 29 17.13 28.85 -5.57
C ASN A 29 18.53 29.35 -5.21
N ALA A 30 19.44 29.45 -6.19
CA ALA A 30 20.78 30.00 -6.00
C ALA A 30 20.74 31.46 -5.53
N ALA A 31 19.91 32.29 -6.19
CA ALA A 31 19.69 33.68 -5.77
C ALA A 31 19.14 33.79 -4.35
N LEU A 32 18.20 32.91 -3.97
CA LEU A 32 17.64 32.89 -2.62
C LEU A 32 18.71 32.64 -1.56
N ILE A 33 19.60 31.67 -1.77
CA ILE A 33 20.66 31.36 -0.80
C ILE A 33 21.89 32.27 -0.91
N GLY A 34 22.00 33.07 -1.98
CA GLY A 34 23.13 33.96 -2.22
C GLY A 34 24.34 33.26 -2.86
N LYS A 35 24.11 32.14 -3.56
CA LYS A 35 25.17 31.37 -4.26
C LYS A 35 25.29 31.86 -5.70
N PRO A 36 26.51 32.07 -6.23
CA PRO A 36 26.70 32.40 -7.64
C PRO A 36 26.15 31.27 -8.50
N PHE A 37 25.27 31.60 -9.45
CA PHE A 37 24.70 30.63 -10.37
C PHE A 37 25.55 30.55 -11.64
N THR A 38 26.07 29.36 -11.93
CA THR A 38 26.66 29.06 -13.24
C THR A 38 25.73 28.11 -13.98
N ASP A 39 25.50 28.35 -15.27
CA ASP A 39 24.63 27.50 -16.10
C ASP A 39 25.31 26.17 -16.50
N LYS A 40 26.25 25.70 -15.67
CA LYS A 40 27.00 24.47 -15.91
C LYS A 40 26.16 23.27 -15.43
N PRO A 41 25.93 22.26 -16.29
CA PRO A 41 24.95 21.20 -16.02
C PRO A 41 25.30 20.20 -14.90
N PHE A 42 26.37 20.37 -14.11
CA PHE A 42 26.80 19.37 -13.11
C PHE A 42 27.40 19.94 -11.81
N GLU A 43 27.11 21.20 -11.48
CA GLU A 43 27.54 21.75 -10.18
C GLU A 43 26.66 21.19 -9.04
N GLY A 44 27.15 20.16 -8.35
CA GLY A 44 26.50 19.58 -7.17
C GLY A 44 26.43 20.58 -6.01
N TRP A 45 25.24 20.70 -5.40
CA TRP A 45 25.03 21.59 -4.26
C TRP A 45 25.19 20.83 -2.94
N THR A 46 25.62 21.53 -1.88
CA THR A 46 25.94 20.91 -0.60
C THR A 46 24.72 20.77 0.31
N VAL A 47 24.81 19.94 1.34
CA VAL A 47 23.81 19.88 2.42
C VAL A 47 23.71 21.24 3.14
N SER A 48 24.83 21.93 3.33
CA SER A 48 24.86 23.30 3.90
C SER A 48 24.01 24.28 3.09
N ASP A 49 24.15 24.27 1.75
CA ASP A 49 23.35 25.09 0.84
C ASP A 49 21.85 24.78 0.99
N PHE A 50 21.49 23.51 1.11
CA PHE A 50 20.11 23.07 1.27
C PHE A 50 19.51 23.47 2.62
N VAL A 51 20.26 23.37 3.71
CA VAL A 51 19.80 23.80 5.05
C VAL A 51 19.53 25.31 5.05
N ASN A 52 20.41 26.11 4.44
CA ASN A 52 20.17 27.54 4.25
C ASN A 52 18.92 27.81 3.39
N PHE A 53 18.72 27.02 2.33
CA PHE A 53 17.54 27.12 1.47
C PHE A 53 16.22 26.88 2.25
N ILE A 54 16.11 25.78 3.00
CA ILE A 54 14.88 25.47 3.74
C ILE A 54 14.60 26.48 4.87
N GLN A 55 15.65 27.01 5.51
CA GLN A 55 15.53 28.08 6.50
C GLN A 55 14.96 29.35 5.87
N LYS A 56 15.46 29.76 4.70
CA LYS A 56 14.95 30.92 3.95
C LYS A 56 13.53 30.71 3.40
N LYS A 57 13.11 29.46 3.18
CA LYS A 57 11.71 29.10 2.85
C LYS A 57 10.78 29.06 4.06
N GLY A 58 11.27 29.33 5.28
CA GLY A 58 10.45 29.37 6.48
C GLY A 58 10.08 28.00 7.06
N VAL A 59 10.74 26.93 6.62
CA VAL A 59 10.51 25.58 7.17
C VAL A 59 11.24 25.48 8.53
N GLN A 60 10.51 25.73 9.61
CA GLN A 60 11.05 25.75 10.98
C GLN A 60 10.65 24.50 11.81
N PRO A 61 11.52 24.02 12.70
CA PRO A 61 12.93 24.36 12.84
C PRO A 61 13.74 23.78 11.68
N GLY A 62 14.65 24.57 11.12
CA GLY A 62 15.66 24.11 10.17
C GLY A 62 16.71 23.25 10.87
N ASP A 63 16.30 22.10 11.40
CA ASP A 63 17.19 21.14 12.05
C ASP A 63 18.10 20.50 10.98
N ALA A 64 19.34 20.99 10.93
CA ALA A 64 20.35 20.52 9.99
C ALA A 64 20.62 19.01 10.15
N VAL A 65 20.49 18.46 11.36
CA VAL A 65 20.67 17.03 11.62
C VAL A 65 19.50 16.25 11.02
N ALA A 66 18.26 16.70 11.24
CA ALA A 66 17.09 16.06 10.65
C ALA A 66 17.11 16.13 9.11
N ALA A 67 17.49 17.28 8.55
CA ALA A 67 17.66 17.44 7.11
C ALA A 67 18.73 16.50 6.58
N SER A 68 19.90 16.42 7.22
CA SER A 68 20.98 15.51 6.82
C SER A 68 20.56 14.04 6.85
N ARG A 69 19.85 13.61 7.91
CA ARG A 69 19.33 12.24 8.02
C ARG A 69 18.33 11.91 6.92
N LEU A 70 17.46 12.86 6.58
CA LEU A 70 16.50 12.72 5.49
C LEU A 70 17.19 12.63 4.14
N LEU A 71 18.18 13.50 3.85
CA LEU A 71 18.94 13.43 2.60
C LEU A 71 19.68 12.10 2.46
N ALA A 72 20.29 11.60 3.54
CA ALA A 72 20.91 10.28 3.54
C ALA A 72 19.89 9.14 3.32
N ALA A 73 18.65 9.29 3.79
CA ALA A 73 17.59 8.32 3.51
C ALA A 73 17.15 8.38 2.04
N MET A 74 17.02 9.58 1.47
CA MET A 74 16.73 9.78 0.05
C MET A 74 17.85 9.25 -0.85
N GLU A 75 19.11 9.37 -0.42
CA GLU A 75 20.25 8.76 -1.11
C GLU A 75 20.17 7.24 -1.10
N ARG A 76 19.89 6.61 0.05
CA ARG A 76 19.71 5.15 0.14
C ARG A 76 18.53 4.65 -0.70
N ALA A 77 17.46 5.43 -0.78
CA ALA A 77 16.31 5.17 -1.65
C ALA A 77 16.61 5.46 -3.15
N GLY A 78 17.83 5.86 -3.50
CA GLY A 78 18.21 6.17 -4.88
C GLY A 78 17.60 7.45 -5.43
N LEU A 79 16.89 8.26 -4.65
CA LEU A 79 16.28 9.53 -5.10
C LEU A 79 17.32 10.66 -5.25
N LEU A 80 18.44 10.52 -4.56
CA LEU A 80 19.62 11.39 -4.63
C LEU A 80 20.86 10.54 -4.89
N MET A 81 21.80 11.10 -5.65
CA MET A 81 23.13 10.52 -5.86
C MET A 81 24.18 11.42 -5.21
N ALA A 82 25.08 10.81 -4.44
CA ALA A 82 26.23 11.51 -3.89
C ALA A 82 27.15 12.00 -5.02
N ALA A 83 27.47 13.29 -5.02
CA ALA A 83 28.26 13.97 -6.05
C ALA A 83 29.58 14.54 -5.48
N GLY A 84 30.12 13.88 -4.46
CA GLY A 84 31.38 14.26 -3.78
C GLY A 84 31.18 15.11 -2.52
N TRP A 85 32.28 15.61 -1.98
CA TRP A 85 32.33 16.37 -0.73
C TRP A 85 33.03 17.71 -0.94
N ASP A 86 32.49 18.76 -0.32
CA ASP A 86 33.09 20.08 -0.27
C ASP A 86 34.01 20.25 0.95
N ALA A 87 35.31 20.40 0.72
CA ALA A 87 36.31 20.48 1.78
C ALA A 87 36.18 21.74 2.64
N ASP A 88 35.56 22.81 2.13
CA ASP A 88 35.36 24.06 2.87
C ASP A 88 34.28 23.94 3.96
N TYR A 89 33.49 22.87 3.91
CA TYR A 89 32.45 22.55 4.89
C TYR A 89 32.74 21.21 5.57
N PRO A 90 33.51 21.19 6.68
CA PRO A 90 33.85 19.97 7.42
C PRO A 90 32.62 19.22 7.94
N LEU A 91 31.50 19.93 8.11
CA LEU A 91 30.19 19.39 8.42
C LEU A 91 29.24 19.86 7.30
N LEU A 92 28.37 18.95 6.82
CA LEU A 92 27.37 19.24 5.77
C LEU A 92 27.96 19.56 4.37
N GLY A 93 29.22 19.20 4.11
CA GLY A 93 29.87 19.38 2.81
C GLY A 93 29.45 18.37 1.75
N GLN A 94 28.70 17.32 2.11
CA GLN A 94 28.20 16.33 1.15
C GLN A 94 27.40 17.00 0.03
N ARG A 95 27.71 16.66 -1.22
CA ARG A 95 26.99 17.13 -2.40
C ARG A 95 26.04 16.08 -2.92
N TYR A 96 24.89 16.53 -3.42
CA TYR A 96 23.87 15.68 -4.01
C TYR A 96 23.43 16.17 -5.38
N VAL A 97 23.00 15.22 -6.21
CA VAL A 97 22.31 15.45 -7.48
C VAL A 97 21.09 14.54 -7.50
N SER A 98 19.93 15.06 -7.91
CA SER A 98 18.74 14.24 -8.17
C SER A 98 18.63 13.93 -9.66
N HIS A 99 18.23 12.70 -10.01
CA HIS A 99 18.04 12.27 -11.41
C HIS A 99 16.57 12.20 -11.83
N GLY A 100 15.67 12.77 -11.04
CA GLY A 100 14.23 12.72 -11.29
C GLY A 100 13.60 11.42 -10.81
N VAL A 101 12.27 11.31 -10.99
CA VAL A 101 11.50 10.10 -10.72
C VAL A 101 10.60 9.89 -11.92
N LEU A 102 10.78 8.76 -12.61
CA LEU A 102 9.99 8.33 -13.75
C LEU A 102 8.88 7.38 -13.28
N SER A 103 7.94 7.92 -12.52
CA SER A 103 6.77 7.16 -12.05
C SER A 103 5.56 8.07 -11.93
N ALA A 104 4.38 7.51 -12.19
CA ALA A 104 3.10 8.16 -11.94
C ALA A 104 2.87 8.45 -10.45
N GLN A 105 3.61 7.79 -9.55
CA GLN A 105 3.62 8.10 -8.11
C GLN A 105 3.99 9.56 -7.84
N LYS A 106 4.73 10.23 -8.74
CA LYS A 106 5.11 11.65 -8.63
C LYS A 106 3.91 12.61 -8.62
N LYS A 107 2.72 12.17 -9.07
CA LYS A 107 1.48 12.94 -8.90
C LYS A 107 1.09 13.08 -7.42
N GLY A 108 1.42 12.08 -6.61
CA GLY A 108 1.28 12.10 -5.16
C GLY A 108 2.64 12.12 -4.44
N TYR A 109 2.68 11.48 -3.28
CA TYR A 109 3.87 11.43 -2.42
C TYR A 109 4.42 10.01 -2.21
N THR A 110 3.76 8.97 -2.71
CA THR A 110 4.14 7.57 -2.47
C THR A 110 5.51 7.19 -3.04
N TRP A 111 6.03 7.93 -4.02
CA TRP A 111 7.40 7.79 -4.51
C TRP A 111 8.48 8.10 -3.46
N LEU A 112 8.11 8.73 -2.33
CA LEU A 112 8.99 8.97 -1.18
C LEU A 112 8.96 7.84 -0.15
N ALA A 113 8.19 6.76 -0.38
CA ALA A 113 7.96 5.71 0.60
C ALA A 113 9.26 5.06 1.09
N GLU A 114 10.20 4.73 0.20
CA GLU A 114 11.48 4.13 0.60
C GLU A 114 12.34 5.07 1.46
N ALA A 115 12.24 6.38 1.22
CA ALA A 115 13.01 7.37 1.97
C ALA A 115 12.36 7.73 3.33
N LEU A 116 11.03 7.77 3.39
CA LEU A 116 10.28 8.19 4.58
C LEU A 116 9.80 7.03 5.46
N GLY A 117 9.83 5.82 4.92
CA GLY A 117 9.49 4.58 5.59
C GLY A 117 7.98 4.32 5.72
N PRO A 118 7.60 3.31 6.52
CA PRO A 118 6.23 2.80 6.62
C PRO A 118 5.19 3.83 7.03
N GLU A 119 5.57 4.83 7.83
CA GLU A 119 4.65 5.87 8.29
C GLU A 119 3.98 6.62 7.13
N LEU A 120 4.72 6.85 6.03
CA LEU A 120 4.13 7.46 4.84
C LEU A 120 3.08 6.55 4.20
N ILE A 121 3.39 5.26 4.08
CA ILE A 121 2.47 4.27 3.49
C ILE A 121 1.20 4.19 4.33
N ILE A 122 1.32 4.10 5.65
CA ILE A 122 0.18 4.03 6.56
C ILE A 122 -0.72 5.25 6.38
N GLU A 123 -0.16 6.46 6.49
CA GLU A 123 -0.96 7.69 6.40
C GLU A 123 -1.54 7.92 5.01
N ALA A 124 -0.86 7.48 3.95
CA ALA A 124 -1.36 7.57 2.58
C ALA A 124 -2.48 6.56 2.28
N PHE A 125 -2.36 5.32 2.76
CA PHE A 125 -3.30 4.23 2.44
C PHE A 125 -4.46 4.10 3.41
N LYS A 126 -4.33 4.57 4.66
CA LYS A 126 -5.41 4.61 5.65
C LYS A 126 -6.72 5.22 5.14
N PRO A 127 -6.75 6.41 4.52
CA PRO A 127 -8.00 7.01 4.04
C PRO A 127 -8.64 6.28 2.85
N VAL A 128 -7.86 5.47 2.14
CA VAL A 128 -8.31 4.72 0.95
C VAL A 128 -8.50 3.23 1.24
N THR A 129 -8.34 2.80 2.49
CA THR A 129 -8.60 1.43 2.94
C THR A 129 -9.89 1.43 3.76
N VAL A 130 -10.92 0.79 3.23
CA VAL A 130 -12.29 0.81 3.80
C VAL A 130 -12.66 -0.53 4.39
N GLN A 131 -13.50 -0.50 5.43
CA GLN A 131 -14.19 -1.67 5.94
C GLN A 131 -15.47 -1.87 5.13
N ILE A 132 -15.72 -3.12 4.73
CA ILE A 132 -16.95 -3.55 4.05
C ILE A 132 -17.67 -4.50 4.99
N SER A 133 -18.81 -4.10 5.51
CA SER A 133 -19.57 -4.87 6.50
C SER A 133 -21.07 -4.82 6.23
N ALA A 134 -21.85 -5.55 7.01
CA ALA A 134 -23.29 -5.39 7.08
C ALA A 134 -23.72 -5.52 8.54
N ALA A 135 -24.62 -4.64 9.02
CA ALA A 135 -25.01 -4.59 10.43
C ALA A 135 -25.61 -5.92 10.96
N GLU A 136 -26.22 -6.70 10.07
CA GLU A 136 -26.89 -7.96 10.37
C GLU A 136 -26.00 -9.19 10.11
N SER A 137 -24.75 -9.00 9.66
CA SER A 137 -23.85 -10.11 9.33
C SER A 137 -22.65 -10.16 10.29
N PRO A 138 -22.26 -11.36 10.75
CA PRO A 138 -20.99 -11.54 11.44
C PRO A 138 -19.79 -11.52 10.47
N HIS A 139 -20.01 -11.41 9.16
CA HIS A 139 -18.94 -11.32 8.17
C HIS A 139 -18.63 -9.85 7.85
N TRP A 140 -17.35 -9.57 7.59
CA TRP A 140 -16.90 -8.31 6.99
C TRP A 140 -15.56 -8.56 6.30
N GLY A 141 -15.16 -7.60 5.47
CA GLY A 141 -13.86 -7.60 4.81
C GLY A 141 -13.30 -6.20 4.70
N THR A 142 -12.24 -6.09 3.92
CA THR A 142 -11.58 -4.82 3.60
C THR A 142 -11.69 -4.56 2.10
N GLY A 143 -11.69 -3.29 1.69
CA GLY A 143 -11.52 -2.88 0.31
C GLY A 143 -10.50 -1.76 0.15
N LEU A 144 -9.99 -1.60 -1.07
CA LEU A 144 -9.15 -0.49 -1.49
C LEU A 144 -9.93 0.43 -2.42
N VAL A 145 -9.99 1.71 -2.10
CA VAL A 145 -10.59 2.74 -2.94
C VAL A 145 -9.68 3.03 -4.15
N LEU A 146 -10.20 2.85 -5.36
CA LEU A 146 -9.48 3.11 -6.62
C LEU A 146 -9.64 4.56 -7.09
N ASP A 147 -10.86 5.09 -6.98
CA ASP A 147 -11.19 6.47 -7.31
C ASP A 147 -12.28 6.99 -6.37
N ARG A 148 -12.93 8.11 -6.70
CA ARG A 148 -13.96 8.70 -5.83
C ARG A 148 -15.28 7.90 -5.73
N SER A 149 -15.40 6.77 -6.43
CA SER A 149 -16.63 5.98 -6.55
C SER A 149 -16.43 4.46 -6.60
N HIS A 150 -15.22 3.95 -6.84
CA HIS A 150 -14.95 2.53 -7.04
C HIS A 150 -14.02 1.99 -5.95
N ILE A 151 -14.38 0.83 -5.42
CA ILE A 151 -13.61 0.08 -4.43
C ILE A 151 -13.35 -1.31 -4.97
N ILE A 152 -12.10 -1.76 -4.93
CA ILE A 152 -11.73 -3.15 -5.20
C ILE A 152 -11.67 -3.95 -3.90
N THR A 153 -12.19 -5.17 -3.93
CA THR A 153 -12.16 -6.13 -2.81
C THR A 153 -12.19 -7.55 -3.37
N ASN A 154 -12.26 -8.55 -2.50
CA ASN A 154 -12.51 -9.92 -2.93
C ASN A 154 -13.98 -10.16 -3.27
N LYS A 155 -14.23 -11.09 -4.18
CA LYS A 155 -15.58 -11.53 -4.53
C LYS A 155 -16.24 -12.22 -3.34
N HIS A 156 -15.53 -13.10 -2.64
CA HIS A 156 -16.08 -13.81 -1.48
C HIS A 156 -16.55 -12.84 -0.37
N VAL A 157 -15.86 -11.72 -0.16
CA VAL A 157 -16.29 -10.68 0.81
C VAL A 157 -17.68 -10.15 0.46
N THR A 158 -17.92 -9.83 -0.81
CA THR A 158 -19.22 -9.32 -1.26
C THR A 158 -20.31 -10.40 -1.24
N GLN A 159 -19.95 -11.67 -1.47
CA GLN A 159 -20.88 -12.79 -1.47
C GLN A 159 -21.29 -13.22 -0.06
N ALA A 160 -20.35 -13.23 0.90
CA ALA A 160 -20.64 -13.47 2.32
C ALA A 160 -21.59 -12.43 2.92
N LEU A 161 -21.69 -11.26 2.29
CA LEU A 161 -22.61 -10.18 2.66
C LEU A 161 -23.82 -10.07 1.72
N ALA A 162 -23.97 -10.97 0.75
CA ALA A 162 -25.12 -10.99 -0.13
C ALA A 162 -26.42 -11.17 0.68
N GLY A 163 -27.49 -10.50 0.24
CA GLY A 163 -28.77 -10.49 0.96
C GLY A 163 -28.83 -9.55 2.18
N HIS A 164 -27.71 -8.94 2.59
CA HIS A 164 -27.66 -7.99 3.70
C HIS A 164 -27.47 -6.54 3.20
N ARG A 165 -27.77 -5.58 4.08
CA ARG A 165 -27.49 -4.15 3.82
C ARG A 165 -25.99 -3.87 4.04
N LEU A 166 -25.24 -3.87 2.96
CA LEU A 166 -23.84 -3.46 2.87
C LEU A 166 -23.65 -2.03 3.40
N GLN A 167 -22.55 -1.86 4.11
CA GLN A 167 -22.06 -0.61 4.67
C GLN A 167 -20.57 -0.49 4.35
N ILE A 168 -20.17 0.69 3.88
CA ILE A 168 -18.77 1.01 3.61
C ILE A 168 -18.36 2.12 4.57
N ALA A 169 -17.35 1.88 5.38
CA ALA A 169 -16.88 2.87 6.34
C ALA A 169 -15.35 2.94 6.36
N VAL A 170 -14.83 4.07 6.83
CA VAL A 170 -13.44 4.17 7.31
C VAL A 170 -13.52 4.27 8.84
N PRO A 171 -13.43 3.15 9.57
CA PRO A 171 -13.49 3.15 11.03
C PRO A 171 -12.47 4.10 11.66
N VAL A 172 -12.95 4.99 12.53
CA VAL A 172 -12.10 5.85 13.36
C VAL A 172 -12.20 5.36 14.79
N ILE A 173 -11.06 5.03 15.40
CA ILE A 173 -11.00 4.57 16.80
C ILE A 173 -11.71 5.58 17.72
N GLY A 174 -12.55 5.08 18.63
CA GLY A 174 -13.34 5.90 19.55
C GLY A 174 -14.55 6.62 18.94
N ARG A 175 -14.96 6.27 17.71
CA ARG A 175 -16.21 6.72 17.09
C ARG A 175 -16.93 5.55 16.43
N GLU A 176 -18.26 5.56 16.49
CA GLU A 176 -19.04 4.66 15.65
C GLU A 176 -18.71 4.96 14.17
N PRO A 177 -18.44 3.93 13.35
CA PRO A 177 -18.21 4.13 11.93
C PRO A 177 -19.47 4.74 11.30
N ASP A 178 -19.37 5.98 10.82
CA ASP A 178 -20.43 6.57 10.01
C ASP A 178 -20.31 6.01 8.59
N PRO A 179 -21.27 5.20 8.10
CA PRO A 179 -21.16 4.59 6.79
C PRO A 179 -21.15 5.67 5.70
N THR A 180 -20.07 5.69 4.93
CA THR A 180 -19.90 6.55 3.75
C THR A 180 -20.85 6.18 2.61
N ALA A 181 -21.37 4.95 2.59
CA ALA A 181 -22.39 4.49 1.65
C ALA A 181 -23.13 3.26 2.19
N THR A 182 -24.35 3.03 1.69
CA THR A 182 -25.18 1.86 2.04
C THR A 182 -25.72 1.14 0.79
N SER A 183 -26.15 -0.12 0.90
CA SER A 183 -26.60 -0.97 -0.23
C SER A 183 -27.43 -0.29 -1.33
N GLU A 184 -28.36 0.61 -0.99
CA GLU A 184 -29.22 1.28 -1.97
C GLU A 184 -28.41 2.16 -2.96
N SER A 185 -27.21 2.56 -2.56
CA SER A 185 -26.26 3.36 -3.33
C SER A 185 -25.11 2.54 -3.92
N LEU A 186 -25.14 1.20 -3.86
CA LEU A 186 -24.01 0.35 -4.27
C LEU A 186 -24.40 -0.55 -5.45
N GLU A 187 -23.50 -0.64 -6.43
CA GLU A 187 -23.52 -1.63 -7.49
C GLU A 187 -22.27 -2.51 -7.36
N VAL A 188 -22.42 -3.83 -7.43
CA VAL A 188 -21.33 -4.78 -7.26
C VAL A 188 -21.08 -5.53 -8.56
N PHE A 189 -19.85 -5.45 -9.07
CA PHE A 189 -19.35 -6.21 -10.21
C PHE A 189 -18.47 -7.35 -9.69
N GLN A 190 -18.85 -8.60 -9.94
CA GLN A 190 -18.10 -9.77 -9.50
C GLN A 190 -17.43 -10.42 -10.70
N HIS A 191 -16.16 -10.79 -10.56
CA HIS A 191 -15.43 -11.43 -11.66
C HIS A 191 -15.89 -12.90 -11.77
N PRO A 192 -16.10 -13.42 -13.00
CA PRO A 192 -16.53 -14.81 -13.16
C PRO A 192 -15.47 -15.81 -12.68
N GLU A 193 -14.19 -15.53 -12.95
CA GLU A 193 -13.08 -16.47 -12.75
C GLU A 193 -12.03 -16.04 -11.72
N LEU A 194 -12.18 -14.89 -11.07
CA LEU A 194 -11.17 -14.40 -10.12
C LEU A 194 -11.91 -14.03 -8.84
N ASP A 195 -11.26 -14.18 -7.70
CA ASP A 195 -11.80 -13.71 -6.42
C ASP A 195 -11.62 -12.20 -6.26
N VAL A 196 -12.16 -11.45 -7.22
CA VAL A 196 -12.10 -9.99 -7.32
C VAL A 196 -13.50 -9.46 -7.56
N ALA A 197 -13.87 -8.43 -6.81
CA ALA A 197 -15.08 -7.65 -7.03
C ALA A 197 -14.81 -6.15 -6.97
N ILE A 198 -15.59 -5.40 -7.73
CA ILE A 198 -15.62 -3.93 -7.68
C ILE A 198 -16.96 -3.50 -7.11
N ILE A 199 -16.93 -2.68 -6.08
CA ILE A 199 -18.10 -1.98 -5.56
C ILE A 199 -18.09 -0.56 -6.10
N LYS A 200 -19.12 -0.18 -6.85
CA LYS A 200 -19.34 1.16 -7.35
C LYS A 200 -20.40 1.87 -6.52
N ILE A 201 -20.08 3.06 -6.02
CA ILE A 201 -21.01 3.94 -5.32
C ILE A 201 -21.76 4.80 -6.36
N LYS A 202 -23.07 4.86 -6.23
CA LYS A 202 -24.02 5.59 -7.08
C LYS A 202 -24.83 6.60 -6.27
N GLY A 203 -25.41 7.57 -6.97
CA GLY A 203 -26.40 8.48 -6.40
C GLY A 203 -25.76 9.62 -5.60
N PRO A 204 -26.41 10.14 -4.54
CA PRO A 204 -25.95 11.34 -3.84
C PRO A 204 -24.60 11.17 -3.10
N GLU A 205 -24.17 9.92 -2.89
CA GLU A 205 -22.90 9.56 -2.27
C GLU A 205 -21.78 9.36 -3.31
N GLU A 206 -22.10 9.40 -4.61
CA GLU A 206 -21.11 9.28 -5.68
C GLU A 206 -20.08 10.41 -5.62
N GLY A 207 -18.80 10.07 -5.70
CA GLY A 207 -17.71 11.04 -5.67
C GLY A 207 -17.22 11.43 -4.27
N ARG A 208 -17.73 10.81 -3.20
CA ARG A 208 -17.36 11.12 -1.81
C ARG A 208 -16.16 10.34 -1.28
N LEU A 209 -15.75 9.27 -1.95
CA LEU A 209 -14.57 8.52 -1.51
C LEU A 209 -13.30 9.36 -1.68
N GLN A 210 -12.40 9.25 -0.73
CA GLN A 210 -11.06 9.82 -0.87
C GLN A 210 -10.26 8.95 -1.84
N SER A 211 -9.64 9.58 -2.84
CA SER A 211 -8.75 8.90 -3.79
C SER A 211 -7.30 9.24 -3.48
N LEU A 212 -6.40 8.27 -3.61
CA LEU A 212 -4.96 8.48 -3.46
C LEU A 212 -4.35 8.88 -4.81
N GLU A 213 -4.00 10.15 -4.97
CA GLU A 213 -3.31 10.63 -6.16
C GLU A 213 -1.94 9.95 -6.31
N GLY A 214 -1.61 9.51 -7.53
CA GLY A 214 -0.37 8.79 -7.78
C GLY A 214 -0.34 7.37 -7.21
N MET A 215 -1.50 6.77 -6.89
CA MET A 215 -1.55 5.34 -6.60
C MET A 215 -1.14 4.54 -7.85
N VAL A 216 -0.17 3.65 -7.66
CA VAL A 216 0.41 2.82 -8.73
C VAL A 216 0.44 1.38 -8.26
N PHE A 217 0.17 0.48 -9.20
CA PHE A 217 0.23 -0.96 -9.04
C PHE A 217 1.46 -1.51 -9.75
N ARG A 218 2.01 -2.61 -9.23
CA ARG A 218 3.00 -3.43 -9.93
C ARG A 218 2.90 -4.86 -9.45
N ASP A 219 3.49 -5.81 -10.16
CA ASP A 219 3.55 -7.17 -9.63
C ASP A 219 4.52 -7.28 -8.44
N PRO A 220 4.27 -8.26 -7.54
CA PRO A 220 5.16 -8.57 -6.43
C PRO A 220 6.52 -9.10 -6.93
N ALA A 221 7.57 -8.78 -6.20
CA ALA A 221 8.94 -9.25 -6.44
C ALA A 221 9.48 -10.00 -5.22
N TRP A 222 10.51 -10.80 -5.42
CA TRP A 222 11.20 -11.50 -4.32
C TRP A 222 11.70 -10.52 -3.26
N ALA A 223 11.45 -10.85 -1.99
CA ALA A 223 11.90 -10.06 -0.84
C ALA A 223 11.36 -8.61 -0.82
N ASP A 224 10.29 -8.32 -1.55
CA ASP A 224 9.53 -7.09 -1.31
C ASP A 224 9.12 -7.06 0.15
N GLU A 225 9.54 -6.03 0.87
CA GLU A 225 8.96 -5.70 2.16
C GLU A 225 7.53 -5.20 1.95
N VAL A 226 6.56 -5.80 2.64
CA VAL A 226 5.14 -5.54 2.44
C VAL A 226 4.46 -5.05 3.72
N TYR A 227 3.43 -4.24 3.49
CA TYR A 227 2.51 -3.73 4.49
C TYR A 227 1.09 -4.14 4.13
N LEU A 228 0.49 -4.90 5.03
CA LEU A 228 -0.90 -5.34 4.97
C LEU A 228 -1.76 -4.32 5.70
N LEU A 229 -2.77 -3.75 5.04
CA LEU A 229 -3.75 -2.89 5.69
C LEU A 229 -5.13 -3.55 5.63
N GLY A 230 -5.82 -3.60 6.77
CA GLY A 230 -7.18 -4.11 6.82
C GLY A 230 -7.80 -4.01 8.19
N TYR A 231 -9.05 -4.49 8.29
CA TYR A 231 -9.88 -4.39 9.49
C TYR A 231 -10.20 -5.78 10.04
N PRO A 232 -9.22 -6.55 10.56
CA PRO A 232 -9.51 -7.82 11.19
C PRO A 232 -10.20 -7.59 12.54
N ARG A 233 -10.98 -8.56 13.01
CA ARG A 233 -11.45 -8.52 14.39
C ARG A 233 -10.30 -8.82 15.33
N VAL A 234 -10.16 -7.97 16.33
CA VAL A 234 -9.35 -8.27 17.51
C VAL A 234 -10.31 -8.66 18.61
N SER A 235 -10.27 -9.93 19.03
CA SER A 235 -11.11 -10.44 20.12
C SER A 235 -10.99 -9.54 21.35
N TRP A 236 -12.13 -9.27 22.00
CA TRP A 236 -12.23 -8.41 23.20
C TRP A 236 -11.92 -6.91 23.00
N MET A 237 -11.73 -6.46 21.76
CA MET A 237 -11.63 -5.04 21.44
C MET A 237 -13.01 -4.52 21.03
N VAL A 238 -13.48 -3.45 21.69
CA VAL A 238 -14.76 -2.79 21.38
C VAL A 238 -14.65 -2.03 20.05
N ASP A 239 -13.48 -1.44 19.77
CA ASP A 239 -13.20 -0.71 18.54
C ASP A 239 -12.49 -1.62 17.53
N THR A 240 -13.03 -1.72 16.31
CA THR A 240 -12.32 -2.36 15.19
C THR A 240 -11.46 -1.31 14.48
N GLY A 241 -10.24 -1.12 14.98
CA GLY A 241 -9.26 -0.27 14.32
C GLY A 241 -8.66 -0.94 13.07
N MET A 242 -8.22 -0.13 12.10
CA MET A 242 -7.36 -0.63 11.03
C MET A 242 -6.08 -1.19 11.64
N THR A 243 -5.74 -2.42 11.26
CA THR A 243 -4.45 -3.03 11.61
C THR A 243 -3.46 -2.90 10.47
N LEU A 244 -2.18 -2.85 10.84
CA LEU A 244 -1.06 -2.90 9.93
C LEU A 244 -0.20 -4.12 10.29
N GLN A 245 0.10 -4.96 9.30
CA GLN A 245 1.05 -6.06 9.48
C GLN A 245 2.19 -5.93 8.48
N ARG A 246 3.42 -6.10 8.96
CA ARG A 246 4.64 -6.07 8.14
C ARG A 246 5.09 -7.49 7.85
N GLY A 247 5.61 -7.71 6.65
CA GLY A 247 6.26 -8.97 6.28
C GLY A 247 7.01 -8.80 4.98
N GLU A 248 7.24 -9.92 4.30
CA GLU A 248 7.97 -9.95 3.03
C GLU A 248 7.29 -10.90 2.04
N VAL A 249 7.47 -10.64 0.75
CA VAL A 249 7.08 -11.58 -0.31
C VAL A 249 8.06 -12.76 -0.33
N VAL A 250 7.50 -13.95 -0.16
CA VAL A 250 8.22 -15.23 -0.11
C VAL A 250 8.06 -16.03 -1.39
N LEU A 251 7.05 -15.73 -2.22
CA LEU A 251 6.94 -16.28 -3.56
C LEU A 251 6.15 -15.27 -4.41
N PRO A 252 6.77 -14.56 -5.37
CA PRO A 252 6.10 -13.50 -6.12
C PRO A 252 5.03 -14.03 -7.07
N LEU A 253 5.17 -15.27 -7.56
CA LEU A 253 4.16 -15.85 -8.43
C LEU A 253 4.13 -17.36 -8.31
N GLY A 254 2.93 -17.89 -8.03
CA GLY A 254 2.60 -19.29 -8.07
C GLY A 254 1.23 -19.50 -8.70
N GLU A 255 1.06 -20.60 -9.43
CA GLU A 255 -0.26 -21.06 -9.87
C GLU A 255 -0.82 -22.00 -8.81
N MET A 256 -2.00 -21.67 -8.28
CA MET A 256 -2.75 -22.60 -7.45
C MET A 256 -3.58 -23.51 -8.36
N PRO A 257 -3.63 -24.83 -8.09
CA PRO A 257 -4.55 -25.72 -8.79
C PRO A 257 -5.99 -25.28 -8.52
N PRO A 258 -6.94 -25.62 -9.40
CA PRO A 258 -8.35 -25.44 -9.11
C PRO A 258 -8.70 -26.19 -7.82
N ILE A 259 -9.52 -25.56 -6.98
CA ILE A 259 -10.01 -26.19 -5.74
C ILE A 259 -10.87 -27.38 -6.16
N ARG A 260 -10.69 -28.52 -5.48
CA ARG A 260 -11.50 -29.73 -5.75
C ARG A 260 -12.94 -29.41 -5.41
N GLU A 261 -13.90 -29.83 -6.24
CA GLU A 261 -15.34 -29.56 -6.01
C GLU A 261 -15.85 -29.99 -4.62
N VAL A 262 -15.22 -30.99 -3.99
CA VAL A 262 -15.57 -31.49 -2.65
C VAL A 262 -15.11 -30.55 -1.53
N ASP A 263 -14.03 -29.82 -1.77
CA ASP A 263 -13.43 -28.86 -0.83
C ASP A 263 -13.77 -27.41 -1.23
N ALA A 264 -14.58 -27.24 -2.28
CA ALA A 264 -14.93 -25.96 -2.86
C ALA A 264 -16.14 -25.38 -2.13
N GLU A 265 -15.97 -24.22 -1.53
CA GLU A 265 -17.09 -23.37 -1.15
C GLU A 265 -17.80 -22.83 -2.41
N PRO A 266 -19.08 -22.39 -2.32
CA PRO A 266 -19.84 -21.89 -3.48
C PRO A 266 -19.17 -20.74 -4.25
N TRP A 267 -18.20 -20.07 -3.64
CA TRP A 267 -17.44 -18.94 -4.17
C TRP A 267 -16.02 -19.29 -4.60
N ASP A 268 -15.57 -20.52 -4.34
CA ASP A 268 -14.25 -20.97 -4.76
C ASP A 268 -14.16 -21.02 -6.28
N THR A 269 -12.98 -20.63 -6.76
CA THR A 269 -12.80 -20.41 -8.18
C THR A 269 -12.36 -21.71 -8.85
N PRO A 270 -13.13 -22.28 -9.78
CA PRO A 270 -12.84 -23.59 -10.37
C PRO A 270 -11.69 -23.57 -11.40
N GLY A 271 -10.85 -22.52 -11.41
CA GLY A 271 -9.75 -22.32 -12.35
C GLY A 271 -8.39 -22.18 -11.67
N ARG A 272 -7.31 -22.36 -12.44
CA ARG A 272 -5.95 -22.02 -11.98
C ARG A 272 -5.88 -20.53 -11.69
N THR A 273 -5.59 -20.17 -10.45
CA THR A 273 -5.46 -18.77 -10.05
C THR A 273 -4.02 -18.46 -9.73
N LYS A 274 -3.51 -17.35 -10.28
CA LYS A 274 -2.20 -16.84 -9.92
C LYS A 274 -2.29 -16.16 -8.56
N MET A 275 -1.41 -16.56 -7.67
CA MET A 275 -1.30 -16.03 -6.31
C MET A 275 0.17 -15.76 -6.00
N PHE A 276 0.42 -14.90 -5.03
CA PHE A 276 1.75 -14.74 -4.43
C PHE A 276 1.69 -15.04 -2.94
N LEU A 277 2.82 -15.44 -2.36
CA LEU A 277 2.95 -15.75 -0.94
C LEU A 277 3.72 -14.66 -0.21
N PHE A 278 3.27 -14.35 1.00
CA PHE A 278 3.92 -13.40 1.89
C PHE A 278 3.88 -13.86 3.35
N SER A 279 4.76 -13.29 4.18
CA SER A 279 4.92 -13.65 5.60
C SER A 279 4.15 -12.77 6.59
N ALA A 280 3.64 -11.61 6.14
CA ALA A 280 2.80 -10.74 6.97
C ALA A 280 1.53 -11.47 7.43
N ILE A 281 1.16 -11.33 8.70
CA ILE A 281 0.03 -12.07 9.29
C ILE A 281 -1.29 -11.56 8.71
N ALA A 282 -1.96 -12.37 7.89
CA ALA A 282 -3.36 -12.10 7.51
C ALA A 282 -4.33 -12.79 8.48
N ARG A 283 -5.43 -12.10 8.79
CA ARG A 283 -6.53 -12.63 9.62
C ARG A 283 -7.86 -12.39 8.89
N PRO A 284 -8.92 -13.18 9.20
CA PRO A 284 -10.27 -12.87 8.73
C PRO A 284 -10.62 -11.39 8.96
N GLY A 285 -11.09 -10.74 7.91
CA GLY A 285 -11.32 -9.29 7.85
C GLY A 285 -10.23 -8.50 7.11
N ASN A 286 -9.03 -9.06 6.91
CA ASN A 286 -8.01 -8.48 6.02
C ASN A 286 -8.28 -8.76 4.53
N SER A 287 -9.09 -9.78 4.21
CA SER A 287 -9.45 -10.15 2.83
C SER A 287 -10.00 -8.96 2.06
N GLY A 288 -9.45 -8.74 0.86
CA GLY A 288 -9.73 -7.61 -0.02
C GLY A 288 -8.96 -6.34 0.32
N GLY A 289 -8.21 -6.32 1.43
CA GLY A 289 -7.33 -5.21 1.81
C GLY A 289 -6.08 -5.13 0.93
N PRO A 290 -5.50 -3.92 0.78
CA PRO A 290 -4.31 -3.74 -0.05
C PRO A 290 -3.07 -4.36 0.59
N ILE A 291 -2.22 -4.92 -0.27
CA ILE A 291 -0.83 -5.29 0.05
C ILE A 291 0.06 -4.27 -0.65
N VAL A 292 0.76 -3.46 0.15
CA VAL A 292 1.58 -2.35 -0.35
C VAL A 292 3.05 -2.67 -0.11
N ALA A 293 3.88 -2.56 -1.14
CA ALA A 293 5.32 -2.74 -0.99
C ALA A 293 6.00 -1.49 -0.44
N HIS A 294 7.25 -1.63 0.04
CA HIS A 294 8.04 -0.54 0.61
C HIS A 294 8.32 0.63 -0.33
N ASP A 295 8.24 0.39 -1.64
CA ASP A 295 8.29 1.43 -2.68
C ASP A 295 6.98 2.21 -2.85
N GLY A 296 5.97 1.94 -2.00
CA GLY A 296 4.69 2.65 -2.00
C GLY A 296 3.75 2.26 -3.13
N ARG A 297 4.02 1.15 -3.84
CA ARG A 297 3.13 0.60 -4.86
C ARG A 297 2.26 -0.51 -4.28
N VAL A 298 1.03 -0.63 -4.78
CA VAL A 298 0.15 -1.75 -4.45
C VAL A 298 0.58 -2.95 -5.27
N ILE A 299 0.91 -4.06 -4.60
CA ILE A 299 1.34 -5.29 -5.27
C ILE A 299 0.25 -6.36 -5.36
N GLY A 300 -0.87 -6.13 -4.69
CA GLY A 300 -2.02 -7.01 -4.73
C GLY A 300 -3.04 -6.70 -3.65
N ILE A 301 -3.99 -7.61 -3.48
CA ILE A 301 -4.93 -7.62 -2.35
C ILE A 301 -4.84 -8.95 -1.60
N VAL A 302 -5.15 -8.91 -0.31
CA VAL A 302 -5.21 -10.11 0.53
C VAL A 302 -6.30 -11.03 0.01
N PHE A 303 -6.01 -12.32 -0.14
CA PHE A 303 -7.01 -13.32 -0.49
C PHE A 303 -7.62 -14.00 0.74
N GLN A 304 -6.77 -14.30 1.74
CA GLN A 304 -6.97 -15.31 2.79
C GLN A 304 -8.36 -15.97 2.90
N GLU A 305 -8.35 -17.30 2.70
CA GLU A 305 -8.97 -18.25 3.61
C GLU A 305 -7.92 -19.35 3.91
N SER A 306 -7.67 -19.65 5.19
CA SER A 306 -6.78 -20.74 5.61
C SER A 306 -7.44 -21.47 6.76
N SER A 307 -8.45 -22.26 6.42
CA SER A 307 -9.15 -23.15 7.35
C SER A 307 -9.38 -24.54 6.77
N HIS A 308 -8.45 -25.07 5.96
CA HIS A 308 -8.41 -26.50 5.69
C HIS A 308 -6.97 -26.97 5.52
N THR A 309 -6.25 -27.15 6.63
CA THR A 309 -5.18 -28.15 6.67
C THR A 309 -5.84 -29.52 6.82
N SER A 310 -6.36 -30.08 5.72
CA SER A 310 -6.43 -31.54 5.64
C SER A 310 -5.00 -32.03 5.45
N SER A 311 -4.23 -32.10 6.55
CA SER A 311 -3.03 -32.92 6.54
C SER A 311 -3.51 -34.32 6.18
N THR A 312 -3.11 -34.80 5.00
CA THR A 312 -3.21 -36.20 4.60
C THR A 312 -2.81 -37.07 5.78
N GLN A 313 -3.78 -37.73 6.43
CA GLN A 313 -3.50 -38.84 7.33
C GLN A 313 -2.80 -39.92 6.50
N PRO A 314 -1.62 -40.41 6.89
CA PRO A 314 -1.19 -41.72 6.44
C PRO A 314 -2.19 -42.71 7.03
N GLU A 315 -2.81 -43.54 6.20
CA GLU A 315 -3.61 -44.66 6.67
C GLU A 315 -2.79 -45.53 7.63
N SER A 316 -3.09 -45.46 8.92
CA SER A 316 -2.67 -46.48 9.88
C SER A 316 -3.84 -46.82 10.79
N ASN A 317 -4.42 -47.99 10.55
CA ASN A 317 -5.30 -48.70 11.46
C ASN A 317 -4.67 -48.80 12.85
N ALA A 318 -5.32 -48.24 13.89
CA ALA A 318 -5.49 -48.86 15.22
C ALA A 318 -6.22 -47.92 16.21
N SER A 319 -7.37 -48.40 16.70
CA SER A 319 -7.96 -48.28 18.05
C SER A 319 -8.14 -46.90 18.73
N GLU A 320 -9.42 -46.61 18.93
CA GLU A 320 -10.14 -46.00 20.08
C GLU A 320 -9.37 -45.36 21.25
N ASP A 321 -9.96 -44.22 21.69
CA ASP A 321 -9.99 -43.63 23.04
C ASP A 321 -8.75 -42.83 23.49
N ASP A 322 -8.84 -41.50 23.43
CA ASP A 322 -9.01 -40.68 24.65
C ASP A 322 -9.25 -39.20 24.29
N GLY A 323 -10.18 -38.56 24.99
CA GLY A 323 -10.54 -37.16 24.76
C GLY A 323 -9.52 -36.18 25.32
N ASN A 324 -8.91 -35.37 24.46
CA ASN A 324 -8.53 -33.99 24.80
C ASN A 324 -8.35 -33.17 23.52
N SER A 325 -9.06 -32.06 23.44
CA SER A 325 -9.05 -31.11 22.34
C SER A 325 -7.73 -30.32 22.31
N ASP A 326 -6.76 -30.78 21.53
CA ASP A 326 -5.62 -29.95 21.12
C ASP A 326 -6.06 -29.02 19.98
N GLU A 327 -6.74 -27.93 20.33
CA GLU A 327 -6.84 -26.71 19.51
C GLU A 327 -5.49 -25.98 19.50
N LEU A 328 -4.46 -26.63 18.95
CA LEU A 328 -3.26 -25.94 18.49
C LEU A 328 -3.57 -25.44 17.08
N THR A 329 -4.05 -24.19 17.03
CA THR A 329 -4.26 -23.43 15.79
C THR A 329 -3.00 -23.49 14.95
N ASP A 330 -3.02 -24.31 13.91
CA ASP A 330 -1.93 -24.48 12.95
C ASP A 330 -1.85 -23.20 12.11
N ALA A 331 -1.09 -22.21 12.59
CA ALA A 331 -0.92 -20.95 11.88
C ALA A 331 -0.29 -21.25 10.51
N ALA A 332 -0.99 -20.89 9.43
CA ALA A 332 -0.49 -21.11 8.09
C ALA A 332 0.92 -20.49 7.97
N PRO A 333 1.93 -21.24 7.51
CA PRO A 333 3.31 -20.75 7.45
C PRO A 333 3.45 -19.57 6.47
N PHE A 334 2.52 -19.45 5.51
CA PHE A 334 2.47 -18.36 4.54
C PHE A 334 1.03 -17.95 4.25
N TYR A 335 0.85 -16.67 3.92
CA TYR A 335 -0.43 -16.10 3.51
C TYR A 335 -0.43 -15.80 2.01
N ARG A 336 -1.62 -15.65 1.44
CA ARG A 336 -1.86 -15.56 -0.01
C ARG A 336 -2.40 -14.19 -0.40
N GLY A 337 -1.90 -13.65 -1.50
CA GLY A 337 -2.41 -12.45 -2.13
C GLY A 337 -2.69 -12.68 -3.61
N ILE A 338 -3.70 -11.98 -4.13
CA ILE A 338 -3.96 -11.89 -5.57
C ILE A 338 -3.02 -10.82 -6.13
N PRO A 339 -2.12 -11.15 -7.07
CA PRO A 339 -1.14 -10.22 -7.60
C PRO A 339 -1.82 -9.11 -8.42
N ALA A 340 -1.18 -7.94 -8.47
CA ALA A 340 -1.72 -6.78 -9.17
C ALA A 340 -2.05 -7.03 -10.64
N SER A 341 -1.29 -7.87 -11.35
CA SER A 341 -1.59 -8.25 -12.74
C SER A 341 -2.96 -8.95 -12.90
N GLU A 342 -3.37 -9.80 -11.97
CA GLU A 342 -4.72 -10.40 -12.01
C GLU A 342 -5.80 -9.37 -11.65
N LEU A 343 -5.48 -8.37 -10.82
CA LEU A 343 -6.37 -7.22 -10.59
C LEU A 343 -6.53 -6.37 -11.86
N MET A 344 -5.44 -6.15 -12.61
CA MET A 344 -5.49 -5.43 -13.88
C MET A 344 -6.35 -6.19 -14.89
N ARG A 345 -6.18 -7.51 -14.99
CA ARG A 345 -7.02 -8.38 -15.83
C ARG A 345 -8.50 -8.25 -15.48
N ALA A 346 -8.85 -8.34 -14.19
CA ALA A 346 -10.24 -8.18 -13.76
C ALA A 346 -10.80 -6.78 -14.13
N LEU A 347 -10.00 -5.73 -13.96
CA LEU A 347 -10.38 -4.37 -14.33
C LEU A 347 -10.50 -4.18 -15.84
N ASP A 348 -9.67 -4.85 -16.65
CA ASP A 348 -9.80 -4.88 -18.12
C ASP A 348 -11.14 -5.54 -18.52
N ASP A 349 -11.46 -6.69 -17.94
CA ASP A 349 -12.69 -7.44 -18.22
C ASP A 349 -13.96 -6.67 -17.81
N PHE A 350 -13.87 -5.81 -16.79
CA PHE A 350 -14.94 -4.87 -16.41
C PHE A 350 -14.96 -3.57 -17.23
N GLY A 351 -13.96 -3.30 -18.09
CA GLY A 351 -13.82 -2.03 -18.80
C GLY A 351 -13.38 -0.85 -17.93
N LEU A 352 -12.80 -1.12 -16.75
CA LEU A 352 -12.41 -0.16 -15.71
C LEU A 352 -10.88 0.03 -15.60
N ARG A 353 -10.09 -0.48 -16.54
CA ARG A 353 -8.62 -0.40 -16.54
C ARG A 353 -8.05 1.02 -16.39
N HIS A 354 -8.77 2.01 -16.91
CA HIS A 354 -8.39 3.42 -16.88
C HIS A 354 -8.36 4.02 -15.46
N LEU A 355 -8.95 3.36 -14.47
CA LEU A 355 -8.98 3.82 -13.07
C LEU A 355 -7.64 3.64 -12.36
N VAL A 356 -6.78 2.76 -12.87
CA VAL A 356 -5.54 2.35 -12.19
C VAL A 356 -4.33 2.55 -13.09
N THR A 357 -3.20 2.93 -12.48
CA THR A 357 -1.91 2.96 -13.16
C THR A 357 -1.12 1.71 -12.78
N PHE A 358 -0.57 1.00 -13.76
CA PHE A 358 0.28 -0.16 -13.55
C PHE A 358 1.66 0.15 -14.12
N GLU A 359 2.71 -0.11 -13.35
CA GLU A 359 4.11 0.03 -13.76
C GLU A 359 4.77 -1.34 -13.64
N ASP A 360 5.36 -1.82 -14.72
CA ASP A 360 6.26 -2.97 -14.65
C ASP A 360 7.67 -2.45 -14.38
N PRO A 361 8.27 -2.74 -13.21
CA PRO A 361 9.61 -2.27 -12.86
C PRO A 361 10.70 -2.81 -13.79
N LEU A 362 10.43 -3.86 -14.59
CA LEU A 362 11.37 -4.39 -15.60
C LEU A 362 11.23 -3.73 -16.99
N SER A 363 10.24 -2.86 -17.17
CA SER A 363 9.93 -2.22 -18.46
C SER A 363 10.26 -0.71 -18.50
N LEU A 364 11.04 -0.20 -17.54
CA LEU A 364 11.50 1.19 -17.46
C LEU A 364 12.92 1.39 -18.03
#